data_AF-A0A351GJ49-F1
#
_entry.id   AF-A0A351GJ49-F1
#
_cell.length_a   1.000
_cell.length_b   1.000
_cell.length_c   1.000
_cell.angle_alpha   90.00
_cell.angle_beta   90.00
_cell.angle_gamma   90.00
#
_symmetry.space_group_name_H-M   'P 1'
#
loop_
_entity.id
_entity.type
_entity.pdbx_description
1 polymer ?
#
loop_
_entity_poly.entity_id
_entity_poly.type
_entity_poly.pdbx_seq_one_letter_code
_entity_poly.pdbx_strand_id
1 'polypeptide(L)'
;MKKLGQIIDGWSKLALDKVAGVDPLIRKMADERLQICDRCPIRSGNRCDPNKAGNHVETHAPTRGCGCILSAKALAATAECPLGKW
;
A
#
# COMPACT_ATOMS: atom_id res chain seq x y z
N MET A 1 6.02 10.24 -6.53
CA MET A 1 7.41 9.84 -6.21
C MET A 1 7.42 9.10 -4.88
N LYS A 2 8.19 8.02 -4.73
CA LYS A 2 8.32 7.32 -3.44
C LYS A 2 9.14 8.19 -2.49
N LYS A 3 8.56 8.63 -1.36
CA LYS A 3 9.35 9.32 -0.34
C LYS A 3 10.09 8.25 0.47
N LEU A 4 11.42 8.33 0.59
CA LEU A 4 12.24 7.35 1.32
C LEU A 4 11.72 7.12 2.75
N GLY A 5 11.24 8.18 3.40
CA GLY A 5 10.62 8.10 4.73
C GLY A 5 9.38 7.18 4.79
N GLN A 6 8.54 7.14 3.75
CA GLN A 6 7.37 6.24 3.70
C GLN A 6 7.79 4.77 3.60
N ILE A 7 8.88 4.50 2.87
CA ILE A 7 9.42 3.15 2.75
C ILE A 7 9.91 2.69 4.13
N ILE A 8 10.75 3.51 4.78
CA ILE A 8 11.28 3.19 6.10
C ILE A 8 10.14 3.00 7.12
N ASP A 9 9.19 3.93 7.19
CA ASP A 9 8.03 3.85 8.11
C ASP A 9 7.24 2.54 7.92
N GLY A 10 6.88 2.22 6.68
CA GLY A 10 6.09 1.01 6.38
C GLY A 10 6.80 -0.28 6.73
N TRP A 11 8.11 -0.38 6.44
CA TRP A 11 8.90 -1.56 6.78
C TRP A 11 9.15 -1.67 8.29
N SER A 12 9.44 -0.57 8.99
CA SER A 12 9.62 -0.54 10.44
C SER A 12 8.35 -0.98 11.16
N LYS A 13 7.18 -0.48 10.75
CA LYS A 13 5.89 -0.89 11.31
C LYS A 13 5.57 -2.36 10.99
N LEU A 14 5.90 -2.84 9.80
CA LEU A 14 5.71 -4.26 9.46
C LEU A 14 6.59 -5.17 10.32
N ALA A 15 7.82 -4.76 10.60
CA ALA A 15 8.70 -5.50 11.50
C ALA A 15 8.13 -5.50 12.93
N LEU A 16 7.71 -4.32 13.43
CA LEU A 16 7.12 -4.16 14.76
C LEU A 16 5.84 -4.99 14.94
N ASP A 17 4.94 -4.95 13.95
CA ASP A 17 3.67 -5.69 13.94
C ASP A 17 3.88 -7.19 14.15
N LYS A 18 4.94 -7.76 13.56
CA LYS A 18 5.26 -9.18 13.66
C LYS A 18 5.84 -9.62 15.00
N VAL A 19 6.44 -8.69 15.77
CA VAL A 19 7.16 -9.02 17.01
C VAL A 19 6.44 -8.55 18.27
N ALA A 20 5.72 -7.43 18.19
CA ALA A 20 5.08 -6.79 19.34
C ALA A 20 3.68 -6.23 19.05
N GLY A 21 3.25 -6.21 17.78
CA GLY A 21 2.04 -5.52 17.35
C GLY A 21 2.27 -4.01 17.14
N VAL A 22 1.48 -3.41 16.26
CA VAL A 22 1.42 -1.95 16.09
C VAL A 22 0.18 -1.38 16.75
N ASP A 23 0.09 -0.05 16.82
CA ASP A 23 -1.11 0.66 17.26
C ASP A 23 -2.37 0.09 16.56
N PRO A 24 -3.44 -0.25 17.31
CA PRO A 24 -4.66 -0.84 16.76
C PRO A 24 -5.30 -0.03 15.63
N LEU A 25 -5.20 1.31 15.67
CA LEU A 25 -5.72 2.19 14.63
C LEU A 25 -4.89 2.07 13.35
N ILE A 26 -3.56 2.00 13.47
CA ILE A 26 -2.66 1.76 12.33
C ILE A 26 -2.91 0.38 11.73
N ARG A 27 -3.14 -0.63 12.59
CA ARG A 27 -3.46 -1.98 12.13
C ARG A 27 -4.77 -2.00 11.35
N LYS A 28 -5.83 -1.43 11.91
CA LYS A 28 -7.14 -1.34 11.27
C LYS A 28 -7.07 -0.63 9.91
N MET A 29 -6.39 0.52 9.86
CA MET A 29 -6.15 1.24 8.59
C MET A 29 -5.42 0.36 7.57
N ALA A 30 -4.39 -0.39 7.99
CA ALA A 30 -3.67 -1.28 7.09
C ALA A 30 -4.55 -2.42 6.58
N ASP A 31 -5.38 -3.01 7.44
CA ASP A 31 -6.30 -4.08 7.06
C ASP A 31 -7.35 -3.58 6.05
N GLU A 32 -7.94 -2.40 6.27
CA GLU A 32 -8.87 -1.75 5.32
C GLU A 32 -8.21 -1.51 3.95
N ARG A 33 -6.98 -0.98 3.95
CA ARG A 33 -6.20 -0.76 2.71
C ARG A 33 -5.89 -2.08 2.00
N LEU A 34 -5.57 -3.15 2.73
CA LEU A 34 -5.30 -4.47 2.15
C LEU A 34 -6.56 -5.12 1.57
N GLN A 35 -7.72 -4.98 2.21
CA GLN A 35 -9.01 -5.42 1.67
C GLN A 35 -9.32 -4.75 0.32
N ILE A 36 -9.05 -3.45 0.20
CA ILE A 36 -9.16 -2.75 -1.09
C ILE A 36 -8.17 -3.32 -2.12
N CYS A 37 -6.96 -3.65 -1.67
CA CYS A 37 -5.93 -4.19 -2.56
C CYS A 37 -6.25 -5.61 -3.03
N ASP A 38 -6.95 -6.45 -2.26
CA ASP A 38 -7.24 -7.86 -2.61
C ASP A 38 -7.96 -8.02 -3.94
N ARG A 39 -8.80 -7.05 -4.32
CA ARG A 39 -9.52 -7.03 -5.61
C ARG A 39 -8.91 -6.07 -6.64
N CYS A 40 -7.71 -5.54 -6.37
CA CYS A 40 -7.12 -4.52 -7.21
C CYS A 40 -6.47 -5.13 -8.48
N PRO A 41 -6.79 -4.63 -9.69
CA PRO A 41 -6.32 -5.23 -10.94
C PRO A 41 -4.80 -5.19 -11.11
N ILE A 42 -4.13 -4.23 -10.46
CA ILE A 42 -2.68 -4.08 -10.48
C ILE A 42 -1.97 -4.85 -9.35
N ARG A 43 -2.68 -5.68 -8.59
CA ARG A 43 -2.07 -6.53 -7.56
C ARG A 43 -1.49 -7.81 -8.19
N SER A 44 -0.34 -8.20 -7.68
CA SER A 44 0.27 -9.51 -7.95
C SER A 44 0.82 -10.06 -6.63
N GLY A 45 0.07 -10.96 -5.98
CA GLY A 45 0.40 -11.45 -4.64
C GLY A 45 0.48 -10.32 -3.61
N ASN A 46 1.57 -10.23 -2.84
CA ASN A 46 1.82 -9.16 -1.86
C ASN A 46 2.49 -7.91 -2.48
N ARG A 47 2.35 -7.68 -3.79
CA ARG A 47 3.01 -6.56 -4.49
C ARG A 47 2.00 -5.73 -5.27
N CYS A 48 2.18 -4.40 -5.20
CA CYS A 48 1.58 -3.47 -6.15
C CYS A 48 2.41 -3.49 -7.44
N ASP A 49 1.95 -4.20 -8.47
CA ASP A 49 2.77 -4.62 -9.61
C ASP A 49 3.04 -3.48 -10.61
N PRO A 50 4.30 -3.07 -10.85
CA PRO A 50 4.63 -2.00 -11.80
C PRO A 50 4.46 -2.41 -13.26
N ASN A 51 4.29 -3.71 -13.55
CA ASN A 51 4.04 -4.22 -14.89
C ASN A 51 2.55 -4.25 -15.24
N LYS A 52 1.67 -4.00 -14.26
CA LYS A 52 0.23 -3.87 -14.47
C LYS A 52 -0.20 -2.41 -14.33
N ALA A 53 -1.24 -2.05 -15.08
CA ALA A 53 -1.84 -0.72 -15.04
C ALA A 53 -3.35 -0.81 -14.78
N GLY A 54 -3.90 0.26 -14.21
CA GLY A 54 -5.33 0.48 -14.04
C GLY A 54 -5.61 1.98 -14.08
N ASN A 55 -6.88 2.34 -14.16
CA ASN A 55 -7.26 3.75 -14.20
C ASN A 55 -7.24 4.33 -12.78
N HIS A 56 -6.64 5.51 -12.63
CA HIS A 56 -6.78 6.29 -11.41
C HIS A 56 -8.25 6.68 -11.21
N VAL A 57 -8.76 6.62 -9.98
CA VAL A 57 -10.21 6.79 -9.73
C VAL A 57 -10.72 8.19 -10.08
N GLU A 58 -9.95 9.24 -9.80
CA GLU A 58 -10.34 10.63 -10.10
C GLU A 58 -9.95 11.09 -11.51
N THR A 59 -8.67 10.96 -11.88
CA THR A 59 -8.18 11.50 -13.16
C THR A 59 -8.48 10.60 -14.37
N HIS A 60 -8.94 9.37 -14.13
CA HIS A 60 -9.13 8.32 -15.13
C HIS A 60 -7.86 7.97 -15.94
N ALA A 61 -6.71 8.51 -15.57
CA ALA A 61 -5.46 8.29 -16.29
C ALA A 61 -4.92 6.86 -16.06
N PRO A 62 -4.37 6.21 -17.10
CA PRO A 62 -3.75 4.90 -16.96
C PRO A 62 -2.50 5.02 -16.07
N THR A 63 -2.54 4.37 -14.91
CA THR A 63 -1.49 4.45 -13.89
C THR A 63 -0.98 3.06 -13.52
N ARG A 64 0.35 2.92 -13.43
CA ARG A 64 1.02 1.67 -13.09
C ARG A 64 1.10 1.45 -11.58
N GLY A 65 1.27 0.21 -11.15
CA GLY A 65 1.59 -0.07 -9.77
C GLY A 65 2.92 0.53 -9.31
N CYS A 66 3.02 0.81 -8.01
CA CYS A 66 4.17 1.50 -7.45
C CYS A 66 5.34 0.57 -7.08
N GLY A 67 5.20 -0.76 -7.19
CA GLY A 67 6.24 -1.73 -6.87
C GLY A 67 6.44 -2.04 -5.39
N CYS A 68 5.70 -1.39 -4.49
CA CYS A 68 5.81 -1.61 -3.05
C CYS A 68 5.24 -2.97 -2.64
N ILE A 69 5.77 -3.53 -1.55
CA ILE A 69 5.18 -4.65 -0.83
C ILE A 69 3.95 -4.14 -0.08
N LEU A 70 2.79 -4.74 -0.33
CA LEU A 70 1.49 -4.23 0.13
C LEU A 70 1.38 -4.27 1.65
N SER A 71 1.84 -5.33 2.29
CA SER A 71 1.84 -5.43 3.76
C SER A 71 2.62 -4.31 4.45
N ALA A 72 3.75 -3.86 3.86
CA ALA A 72 4.51 -2.73 4.39
C ALA A 72 3.84 -1.39 4.02
N LYS A 73 3.39 -1.25 2.77
CA LYS A 73 2.78 -0.02 2.27
C LYS A 73 1.50 0.35 3.02
N ALA A 74 0.67 -0.65 3.34
CA ALA A 74 -0.59 -0.44 4.04
C ALA A 74 -0.38 0.16 5.45
N LEU A 75 0.73 -0.20 6.12
CA LEU A 75 1.11 0.31 7.44
C LEU A 75 1.74 1.72 7.41
N ALA A 76 2.26 2.16 6.26
CA ALA A 76 2.80 3.50 6.11
C ALA A 76 1.66 4.53 6.05
N ALA A 77 1.46 5.30 7.12
CA ALA A 77 0.29 6.18 7.26
C ALA A 77 0.22 7.24 6.15
N THR A 78 1.37 7.78 5.78
CA THR A 78 1.53 8.82 4.76
C THR A 78 1.66 8.27 3.33
N ALA A 79 1.59 6.95 3.12
CA ALA A 79 1.63 6.38 1.79
C ALA A 79 0.28 6.55 1.07
N GLU A 80 0.33 6.68 -0.25
CA GLU A 80 -0.86 6.89 -1.10
C GLU A 80 -1.00 5.76 -2.13
N CYS A 81 -2.23 5.41 -2.49
CA CYS A 81 -2.48 4.47 -3.58
C CYS A 81 -2.15 5.11 -4.95
N PRO A 82 -1.38 4.45 -5.84
CA PRO A 82 -1.13 4.99 -7.18
C PRO A 82 -2.39 5.10 -8.02
N LEU A 83 -3.46 4.35 -7.70
CA LEU A 83 -4.75 4.47 -8.38
C LEU A 83 -5.74 5.38 -7.62
N GLY A 84 -5.32 6.01 -6.53
CA GLY A 84 -6.20 6.86 -5.71
C GLY A 84 -7.31 6.11 -4.96
N LYS A 85 -7.23 4.79 -4.82
CA LYS A 85 -8.28 3.97 -4.16
C LYS A 85 -8.33 4.14 -2.63
N TRP A 86 -7.29 4.73 -2.06
CA TRP A 86 -7.10 5.06 -0.66
C TRP A 86 -5.85 5.94 -0.51
#